data_AF-A0A5K7WZU5-F1
#
_entry.id   AF-A0A5K7WZU5-F1
#
_cell.length_a   1.000
_cell.length_b   1.000
_cell.length_c   1.000
_cell.angle_alpha   90.00
_cell.angle_beta   90.00
_cell.angle_gamma   90.00
#
_symmetry.space_group_name_H-M   'P 1'
#
loop_
_entity.id
_entity.type
_entity.pdbx_description
1 polymer ?
#
loop_
_entity_poly.entity_id
_entity_poly.type
_entity_poly.pdbx_seq_one_letter_code
_entity_poly.pdbx_strand_id
1 'polypeptide(L)'
;MIHAVQTIVHDRIVAANRFFEAGRFYSSTNAAMGAWSEAAFLYLFLTEGNLSTSRVIPCIQENSNLYREFQTHASIRECRANTDFSSVLHRLREYLRAQEVKAVFDLDPLQERLVEQKNRRYMQLGDPFNLQWQMYGEALGLFFDLDNFVPFEYYHARLPEELQRELRGIGFIPLEKSHLDGLRILSKKMIAMCL
;
A
#
# COMPACT_ATOMS: atom_id res chain seq x y z
N MET A 1 -11.61 -18.68 8.62
CA MET A 1 -10.52 -17.77 8.20
C MET A 1 -10.66 -17.37 6.74
N ILE A 2 -10.55 -18.29 5.77
CA ILE A 2 -10.66 -17.99 4.33
C ILE A 2 -11.95 -17.22 4.00
N HIS A 3 -13.10 -17.66 4.53
CA HIS A 3 -14.38 -16.96 4.32
C HIS A 3 -14.38 -15.51 4.83
N ALA A 4 -13.75 -15.23 5.96
CA ALA A 4 -13.67 -13.86 6.49
C ALA A 4 -12.82 -12.97 5.59
N VAL A 5 -11.69 -13.48 5.10
CA VAL A 5 -10.85 -12.75 4.12
C VAL A 5 -11.61 -12.54 2.81
N GLN A 6 -12.37 -13.54 2.34
CA GLN A 6 -13.24 -13.38 1.16
C GLN A 6 -14.22 -12.23 1.31
N THR A 7 -14.87 -12.10 2.47
CA THR A 7 -15.77 -10.98 2.76
C THR A 7 -15.02 -9.65 2.73
N ILE A 8 -13.88 -9.54 3.42
CA ILE A 8 -13.07 -8.30 3.45
C ILE A 8 -12.63 -7.89 2.04
N VAL A 9 -12.12 -8.84 1.26
CA VAL A 9 -11.69 -8.58 -0.13
C VAL A 9 -12.87 -8.16 -1.00
N HIS A 10 -14.04 -8.78 -0.83
CA HIS A 10 -15.25 -8.39 -1.53
C HIS A 10 -15.66 -6.95 -1.18
N ASP A 11 -15.73 -6.62 0.10
CA ASP A 11 -16.14 -5.30 0.57
C ASP A 11 -15.19 -4.20 0.07
N ARG A 12 -13.88 -4.46 0.08
CA ARG A 12 -12.87 -3.54 -0.46
C ARG A 12 -13.01 -3.36 -1.98
N ILE A 13 -13.33 -4.41 -2.73
CA ILE A 13 -13.60 -4.33 -4.18
C ILE A 13 -14.86 -3.49 -4.45
N VAL A 14 -15.94 -3.71 -3.68
CA VAL A 14 -17.18 -2.92 -3.79
C VAL A 14 -16.90 -1.44 -3.48
N ALA A 15 -16.15 -1.18 -2.40
CA ALA A 15 -15.75 0.17 -2.03
C ALA A 15 -14.89 0.83 -3.12
N ALA A 16 -13.92 0.11 -3.70
CA ALA A 16 -13.08 0.63 -4.78
C ALA A 16 -13.90 1.10 -5.98
N ASN A 17 -14.90 0.32 -6.41
CA ASN A 17 -15.80 0.71 -7.51
C ASN A 17 -16.64 1.93 -7.14
N ARG A 18 -17.26 1.92 -5.97
CA ARG A 18 -18.07 3.05 -5.49
C ARG A 18 -17.26 4.35 -5.42
N PHE A 19 -16.01 4.28 -4.96
CA PHE A 19 -15.12 5.45 -4.93
C PHE A 19 -14.76 5.91 -6.34
N PHE A 20 -14.49 5.00 -7.27
CA PHE A 20 -14.22 5.36 -8.66
C PHE A 20 -15.40 6.09 -9.31
N GLU A 21 -16.62 5.57 -9.17
CA GLU A 21 -17.85 6.16 -9.68
C GLU A 21 -18.13 7.55 -9.08
N ALA A 22 -17.73 7.77 -7.83
CA ALA A 22 -17.83 9.04 -7.13
C ALA A 22 -16.69 10.03 -7.44
N GLY A 23 -15.77 9.71 -8.36
CA GLY A 23 -14.61 10.55 -8.69
C GLY A 23 -13.51 10.57 -7.62
N ARG A 24 -13.56 9.65 -6.65
CA ARG A 24 -12.60 9.52 -5.54
C ARG A 24 -11.50 8.52 -5.90
N PHE A 25 -10.63 8.92 -6.82
CA PHE A 25 -9.70 8.00 -7.48
C PHE A 25 -8.55 7.49 -6.60
N TYR A 26 -8.08 8.28 -5.62
CA TYR A 26 -7.06 7.83 -4.67
C TYR A 26 -7.65 6.82 -3.69
N SER A 27 -8.83 7.11 -3.15
CA SER A 27 -9.59 6.20 -2.29
C SER A 27 -9.89 4.88 -3.02
N SER A 28 -10.26 4.96 -4.29
CA SER A 28 -10.47 3.77 -5.14
C SER A 28 -9.21 2.92 -5.28
N THR A 29 -8.07 3.56 -5.53
CA THR A 29 -6.77 2.89 -5.63
C THR A 29 -6.39 2.21 -4.33
N ASN A 30 -6.47 2.93 -3.20
CA ASN A 30 -6.12 2.39 -1.89
C ASN A 30 -7.03 1.22 -1.51
N ALA A 31 -8.32 1.28 -1.84
CA ALA A 31 -9.25 0.17 -1.62
C ALA A 31 -8.90 -1.07 -2.48
N ALA A 32 -8.56 -0.88 -3.75
CA ALA A 32 -8.17 -1.99 -4.64
C ALA A 32 -6.83 -2.62 -4.24
N MET A 33 -5.82 -1.81 -3.93
CA MET A 33 -4.54 -2.27 -3.37
C MET A 33 -4.74 -3.01 -2.04
N GLY A 34 -5.64 -2.50 -1.20
CA GLY A 34 -6.06 -3.15 0.03
C GLY A 34 -6.68 -4.53 -0.22
N ALA A 35 -7.61 -4.65 -1.18
CA ALA A 35 -8.22 -5.94 -1.52
C ALA A 35 -7.18 -6.98 -1.96
N TRP A 36 -6.21 -6.55 -2.77
CA TRP A 36 -5.10 -7.40 -3.18
C TRP A 36 -4.22 -7.79 -1.99
N SER A 37 -3.90 -6.84 -1.10
CA SER A 37 -3.03 -7.10 0.05
C SER A 37 -3.58 -8.17 0.99
N GLU A 38 -4.89 -8.15 1.27
CA GLU A 38 -5.56 -9.13 2.11
C GLU A 38 -5.54 -10.53 1.47
N ALA A 39 -5.77 -10.60 0.15
CA ALA A 39 -5.64 -11.84 -0.59
C ALA A 39 -4.20 -12.35 -0.60
N ALA A 40 -3.22 -11.46 -0.69
CA ALA A 40 -1.79 -11.80 -0.64
C ALA A 40 -1.33 -12.28 0.73
N PHE A 41 -1.83 -11.68 1.82
CA PHE A 41 -1.57 -12.19 3.17
C PHE A 41 -2.20 -13.56 3.40
N LEU A 42 -3.43 -13.81 2.91
CA LEU A 42 -4.02 -15.14 3.01
C LEU A 42 -3.20 -16.18 2.24
N TYR A 43 -2.78 -15.83 1.02
CA TYR A 43 -1.92 -16.69 0.22
C TYR A 43 -0.63 -17.02 0.95
N LEU A 44 0.11 -15.99 1.41
CA LEU A 44 1.35 -16.14 2.18
C LEU A 44 1.16 -17.00 3.44
N PHE A 45 0.05 -16.80 4.16
CA PHE A 45 -0.24 -17.57 5.36
C PHE A 45 -0.45 -19.06 5.06
N LEU A 46 -1.14 -19.38 3.96
CA LEU A 46 -1.43 -20.77 3.61
C LEU A 46 -0.25 -21.47 2.93
N THR A 47 0.61 -20.75 2.21
CA THR A 47 1.77 -21.33 1.51
C THR A 47 3.02 -21.40 2.38
N GLU A 48 3.28 -20.37 3.20
CA GLU A 48 4.51 -20.25 3.99
C GLU A 48 4.27 -20.26 5.51
N GLY A 49 3.02 -20.23 5.99
CA GLY A 49 2.71 -20.11 7.42
C GLY A 49 3.14 -18.76 8.00
N ASN A 50 3.22 -17.70 7.18
CA ASN A 50 3.77 -16.40 7.54
C ASN A 50 2.76 -15.26 7.33
N LEU A 51 2.90 -14.15 8.06
CA LEU A 51 2.08 -12.94 7.92
C LEU A 51 2.94 -11.65 7.91
N SER A 52 4.26 -11.78 7.81
CA SER A 52 5.14 -10.62 7.77
C SER A 52 4.93 -9.85 6.47
N THR A 53 4.72 -8.54 6.59
CA THR A 53 4.63 -7.62 5.44
C THR A 53 5.87 -7.73 4.55
N SER A 54 7.04 -8.06 5.12
CA SER A 54 8.32 -8.23 4.42
C SER A 54 8.36 -9.42 3.48
N ARG A 55 7.48 -10.41 3.68
CA ARG A 55 7.45 -11.66 2.94
C ARG A 55 6.41 -11.69 1.84
N VAL A 56 5.45 -10.75 1.83
CA VAL A 56 4.41 -10.69 0.80
C VAL A 56 5.00 -10.60 -0.60
N ILE A 57 5.84 -9.58 -0.86
CA ILE A 57 6.44 -9.42 -2.19
C ILE A 57 7.33 -10.60 -2.57
N PRO A 58 8.30 -11.06 -1.74
CA PRO A 58 9.10 -12.24 -2.04
C PRO A 58 8.28 -13.49 -2.36
N CYS A 59 7.23 -13.78 -1.58
CA CYS A 59 6.35 -14.93 -1.83
C CYS A 59 5.65 -14.84 -3.17
N ILE A 60 5.15 -13.65 -3.56
CA ILE A 60 4.52 -13.45 -4.86
C ILE A 60 5.51 -13.53 -6.01
N GLN A 61 6.77 -13.11 -5.81
CA GLN A 61 7.84 -13.22 -6.82
C GLN A 61 8.17 -14.67 -7.18
N GLU A 62 8.00 -15.62 -6.26
CA GLU A 62 8.17 -17.05 -6.54
C GLU A 62 7.17 -17.55 -7.60
N ASN A 63 6.03 -16.88 -7.76
CA ASN A 63 5.08 -17.11 -8.84
C ASN A 63 5.15 -15.99 -9.89
N SER A 64 5.97 -16.21 -10.92
CA SER A 64 6.26 -15.23 -11.98
C SER A 64 5.02 -14.66 -12.69
N ASN A 65 3.94 -15.44 -12.81
CA ASN A 65 2.68 -14.97 -13.40
C ASN A 65 1.94 -14.02 -12.45
N LEU A 66 1.78 -14.40 -11.17
CA LEU A 66 1.15 -13.52 -10.17
C LEU A 66 1.92 -12.22 -9.99
N TYR A 67 3.26 -12.31 -9.94
CA TYR A 67 4.11 -11.15 -9.82
C TYR A 67 3.96 -10.19 -11.00
N ARG A 68 4.01 -10.70 -12.24
CA ARG A 68 3.85 -9.88 -13.44
C ARG A 68 2.47 -9.21 -13.51
N GLU A 69 1.40 -9.94 -13.18
CA GLU A 69 0.05 -9.39 -13.12
C GLU A 69 -0.03 -8.28 -12.08
N PHE A 70 0.55 -8.49 -10.88
CA PHE A 70 0.60 -7.46 -9.85
C PHE A 70 1.36 -6.22 -10.32
N GLN A 71 2.57 -6.37 -10.86
CA GLN A 71 3.36 -5.23 -11.37
C GLN A 71 2.63 -4.43 -12.44
N THR A 72 1.83 -5.10 -13.28
CA THR A 72 1.04 -4.46 -14.34
C THR A 72 -0.06 -3.57 -13.75
N HIS A 73 -0.74 -4.03 -12.70
CA HIS A 73 -1.95 -3.39 -12.20
C HIS A 73 -1.76 -2.54 -10.93
N ALA A 74 -0.69 -2.78 -10.16
CA ALA A 74 -0.42 -2.07 -8.92
C ALA A 74 -0.09 -0.59 -9.15
N SER A 75 -0.32 0.22 -8.11
CA SER A 75 0.08 1.62 -8.10
C SER A 75 1.58 1.82 -7.83
N ILE A 76 2.23 0.83 -7.21
CA ILE A 76 3.69 0.75 -7.06
C ILE A 76 4.35 0.22 -8.33
N ARG A 77 5.55 0.69 -8.64
CA ARG A 77 6.24 0.45 -9.92
C ARG A 77 7.71 0.13 -9.68
N GLU A 78 8.32 -0.65 -10.58
CA GLU A 78 9.76 -0.88 -10.51
C GLU A 78 10.52 0.44 -10.45
N CYS A 79 11.36 0.55 -9.42
CA CYS A 79 12.19 1.71 -9.17
C CYS A 79 13.65 1.35 -9.44
N ARG A 80 14.47 2.38 -9.66
CA ARG A 80 15.91 2.19 -9.86
C ARG A 80 16.52 1.57 -8.60
N ALA A 81 17.55 0.75 -8.80
CA ALA A 81 18.38 0.26 -7.71
C ALA A 81 18.88 1.45 -6.86
N ASN A 82 18.79 1.33 -5.53
CA ASN A 82 19.16 2.35 -4.54
C ASN A 82 18.22 3.57 -4.41
N THR A 83 16.97 3.46 -4.83
CA THR A 83 15.99 4.53 -4.51
C THR A 83 15.71 4.54 -3.01
N ASP A 84 16.00 5.65 -2.33
CA ASP A 84 15.68 5.86 -0.92
C ASP A 84 14.39 6.67 -0.79
N PHE A 85 13.40 6.10 -0.12
CA PHE A 85 12.11 6.70 0.14
C PHE A 85 11.95 7.18 1.60
N SER A 86 12.99 7.01 2.43
CA SER A 86 12.91 7.31 3.88
C SER A 86 12.60 8.78 4.13
N SER A 87 13.16 9.67 3.30
CA SER A 87 12.91 11.11 3.36
C SER A 87 11.46 11.49 3.11
N VAL A 88 10.71 10.70 2.32
CA VAL A 88 9.29 10.93 2.04
C VAL A 88 8.46 10.74 3.30
N LEU A 89 8.68 9.65 4.03
CA LEU A 89 7.96 9.37 5.27
C LEU A 89 8.34 10.34 6.39
N HIS A 90 9.61 10.74 6.46
CA HIS A 90 10.06 11.76 7.40
C HIS A 90 9.27 13.07 7.21
N ARG A 91 9.28 13.60 5.99
CA ARG A 91 8.54 14.84 5.66
C ARG A 91 7.03 14.71 5.84
N LEU A 92 6.46 13.55 5.55
CA LEU A 92 5.04 13.30 5.84
C LEU A 92 4.77 13.40 7.34
N ARG A 93 5.57 12.76 8.20
CA ARG A 93 5.41 12.86 9.66
C ARG A 93 5.61 14.28 10.17
N GLU A 94 6.61 15.00 9.68
CA GLU A 94 6.82 16.41 10.02
C GLU A 94 5.61 17.26 9.66
N TYR A 95 5.05 17.08 8.46
CA TYR A 95 3.83 17.75 8.04
C TYR A 95 2.66 17.43 8.97
N LEU A 96 2.41 16.15 9.28
CA LEU A 96 1.29 15.73 10.13
C LEU A 96 1.44 16.25 11.57
N ARG A 97 2.66 16.26 12.13
CA ARG A 97 2.96 16.89 13.43
C ARG A 97 2.66 18.39 13.40
N ALA A 98 3.03 19.08 12.33
CA ALA A 98 2.73 20.51 12.16
C ALA A 98 1.24 20.81 11.99
N GLN A 99 0.45 19.82 11.55
CA GLN A 99 -1.02 19.91 11.52
C GLN A 99 -1.70 19.45 12.83
N GLU A 100 -0.92 19.22 13.90
CA GLU A 100 -1.41 18.76 15.22
C GLU A 100 -2.22 17.46 15.18
N VAL A 101 -1.94 16.58 14.21
CA VAL A 101 -2.56 15.26 14.11
C VAL A 101 -2.23 14.42 15.35
N LYS A 102 -3.26 13.87 15.99
CA LYS A 102 -3.13 13.06 17.20
C LYS A 102 -2.94 11.58 16.88
N ALA A 103 -1.77 11.23 16.37
CA ALA A 103 -1.36 9.86 16.10
C ALA A 103 -0.15 9.49 16.99
N VAL A 104 -0.44 9.09 18.24
CA VAL A 104 0.59 8.95 19.30
C VAL A 104 1.67 7.94 18.93
N PHE A 105 1.30 6.83 18.29
CA PHE A 105 2.23 5.77 17.94
C PHE A 105 2.95 6.07 16.62
N ASP A 106 2.21 6.40 15.56
CA ASP A 106 2.74 6.52 14.20
C ASP A 106 3.59 7.78 13.97
N LEU A 107 3.40 8.81 14.81
CA LEU A 107 4.23 10.01 14.85
C LEU A 107 5.30 9.98 15.94
N ASP A 108 5.45 8.87 16.68
CA ASP A 108 6.50 8.72 17.69
C ASP A 108 7.90 8.73 17.01
N PRO A 109 8.87 9.51 17.51
CA PRO A 109 10.25 9.49 16.99
C PRO A 109 10.92 8.11 16.99
N LEU A 110 10.51 7.20 17.86
CA LEU A 110 10.96 5.81 17.87
C LEU A 110 10.46 5.07 16.63
N GLN A 111 9.21 5.26 16.23
CA GLN A 111 8.68 4.62 15.03
C GLN A 111 9.43 5.04 13.78
N GLU A 112 9.71 6.34 13.68
CA GLU A 112 10.52 6.91 12.62
C GLU A 112 11.89 6.24 12.52
N ARG A 113 12.61 6.07 13.65
CA ARG A 113 13.90 5.36 13.68
C ARG A 113 13.78 3.89 13.26
N LEU A 114 12.72 3.20 13.70
CA LEU A 114 12.51 1.78 13.34
C LEU A 114 12.27 1.62 11.84
N VAL A 115 11.48 2.51 11.24
CA VAL A 115 11.22 2.56 9.81
C VAL A 115 12.49 2.88 9.02
N GLU A 116 13.28 3.86 9.44
CA GLU A 116 14.58 4.16 8.80
C GLU A 116 15.54 2.97 8.83
N GLN A 117 15.62 2.24 9.94
CA GLN A 117 16.45 1.05 10.06
C GLN A 117 15.94 -0.09 9.17
N LYS A 118 14.62 -0.25 9.07
CA LYS A 118 13.96 -1.19 8.16
C LYS A 118 14.28 -0.84 6.69
N ASN A 119 14.22 0.43 6.31
CA ASN A 119 14.52 0.89 4.95
C ASN A 119 15.98 0.66 4.57
N ARG A 120 16.90 1.00 5.48
CA ARG A 120 18.33 0.73 5.27
C ARG A 120 18.61 -0.74 4.99
N ARG A 121 17.95 -1.66 5.70
CA ARG A 121 18.08 -3.10 5.44
C ARG A 121 17.58 -3.49 4.05
N TYR A 122 16.42 -2.99 3.62
CA TYR A 122 15.92 -3.29 2.26
C TYR A 122 16.80 -2.72 1.15
N MET A 123 17.35 -1.52 1.35
CA MET A 123 18.31 -0.95 0.40
C MET A 123 19.57 -1.81 0.29
N GLN A 124 20.08 -2.32 1.42
CA GLN A 124 21.23 -3.24 1.45
C GLN A 124 20.94 -4.58 0.79
N LEU A 125 19.71 -5.08 0.90
CA LEU A 125 19.27 -6.32 0.23
C LEU A 125 19.06 -6.14 -1.28
N GLY A 126 19.04 -4.91 -1.78
CA GLY A 126 18.82 -4.63 -3.20
C GLY A 126 17.41 -4.96 -3.68
N ASP A 127 16.41 -4.86 -2.81
CA ASP A 127 14.99 -5.13 -3.12
C ASP A 127 14.16 -3.83 -3.09
N PRO A 128 14.30 -2.96 -4.11
CA PRO A 128 13.64 -1.65 -4.14
C PRO A 128 12.12 -1.77 -4.28
N PHE A 129 11.61 -2.86 -4.85
CA PHE A 129 10.17 -3.05 -5.05
C PHE A 129 9.48 -3.40 -3.73
N ASN A 130 10.04 -4.32 -2.93
CA ASN A 130 9.53 -4.60 -1.59
C ASN A 130 9.69 -3.39 -0.67
N LEU A 131 10.79 -2.64 -0.78
CA LEU A 131 10.93 -1.35 -0.07
C LEU A 131 9.76 -0.42 -0.40
N GLN A 132 9.46 -0.20 -1.68
CA GLN A 132 8.36 0.68 -2.09
C GLN A 132 7.00 0.18 -1.56
N TRP A 133 6.76 -1.13 -1.59
CA TRP A 133 5.58 -1.76 -0.97
C TRP A 133 5.47 -1.45 0.53
N GLN A 134 6.56 -1.57 1.28
CA GLN A 134 6.56 -1.20 2.69
C GLN A 134 6.25 0.29 2.85
N MET A 135 6.89 1.16 2.08
CA MET A 135 6.70 2.62 2.18
C MET A 135 5.29 3.04 1.86
N TYR A 136 4.67 2.43 0.85
CA TYR A 136 3.27 2.63 0.56
C TYR A 136 2.38 2.28 1.77
N GLY A 137 2.61 1.13 2.40
CA GLY A 137 1.87 0.68 3.58
C GLY A 137 2.07 1.59 4.80
N GLU A 138 3.31 1.96 5.12
CA GLU A 138 3.64 2.86 6.24
C GLU A 138 3.02 4.25 6.04
N ALA A 139 3.08 4.79 4.82
CA ALA A 139 2.44 6.06 4.48
C ALA A 139 0.91 5.95 4.60
N LEU A 140 0.31 4.87 4.10
CA LEU A 140 -1.13 4.67 4.16
C LEU A 140 -1.63 4.56 5.61
N GLY A 141 -0.86 3.92 6.48
CA GLY A 141 -1.11 3.87 7.93
C GLY A 141 -1.25 5.26 8.54
N LEU A 142 -0.31 6.16 8.24
CA LEU A 142 -0.37 7.56 8.70
C LEU A 142 -1.64 8.30 8.24
N PHE A 143 -2.20 7.93 7.10
CA PHE A 143 -3.48 8.52 6.64
C PHE A 143 -4.70 7.91 7.34
N PHE A 144 -4.61 6.70 7.90
CA PHE A 144 -5.70 6.10 8.66
C PHE A 144 -5.86 6.67 10.07
N ASP A 145 -4.82 7.32 10.60
CA ASP A 145 -4.92 8.06 11.86
C ASP A 145 -5.54 9.47 11.69
N LEU A 146 -5.85 9.86 10.46
CA LEU A 146 -6.57 11.10 10.18
C LEU A 146 -8.08 10.91 10.38
N ASP A 147 -8.83 12.02 10.46
CA ASP A 147 -10.27 11.96 10.68
C ASP A 147 -10.97 11.11 9.60
N ASN A 148 -11.58 10.01 10.07
CA ASN A 148 -12.27 8.97 9.29
C ASN A 148 -13.44 9.50 8.45
N PHE A 149 -13.95 10.71 8.72
CA PHE A 149 -15.08 11.28 7.99
C PHE A 149 -14.65 12.07 6.74
N VAL A 150 -13.35 12.32 6.58
CA VAL A 150 -12.82 13.14 5.49
C VAL A 150 -12.21 12.23 4.41
N PRO A 151 -12.63 12.35 3.13
CA PRO A 151 -12.05 11.55 2.05
C PRO A 151 -10.55 11.78 1.88
N PHE A 152 -9.81 10.75 1.47
CA PHE A 152 -8.37 10.83 1.21
C PHE A 152 -8.02 11.95 0.22
N GLU A 153 -8.86 12.15 -0.79
CA GLU A 153 -8.69 13.20 -1.81
C GLU A 153 -8.56 14.60 -1.19
N TYR A 154 -9.34 14.86 -0.14
CA TYR A 154 -9.31 16.15 0.55
C TYR A 154 -7.97 16.35 1.27
N TYR A 155 -7.47 15.32 1.93
CA TYR A 155 -6.16 15.38 2.60
C TYR A 155 -5.03 15.54 1.60
N HIS A 156 -5.03 14.71 0.55
CA HIS A 156 -3.99 14.75 -0.47
C HIS A 156 -3.90 16.13 -1.14
N ALA A 157 -5.04 16.77 -1.43
CA ALA A 157 -5.08 18.11 -2.03
C ALA A 157 -4.47 19.22 -1.15
N ARG A 158 -4.38 19.01 0.17
CA ARG A 158 -3.82 19.97 1.14
C ARG A 158 -2.34 19.73 1.45
N LEU A 159 -1.78 18.63 0.99
CA LEU A 159 -0.35 18.36 1.12
C LEU A 159 0.44 19.36 0.27
N PRO A 160 1.64 19.78 0.71
CA PRO A 160 2.56 20.54 -0.13
C PRO A 160 2.83 19.81 -1.44
N GLU A 161 2.92 20.55 -2.56
CA GLU A 161 3.09 19.95 -3.90
C GLU A 161 4.31 19.02 -4.00
N GLU A 162 5.39 19.37 -3.30
CA GLU A 162 6.59 18.54 -3.20
C GLU A 162 6.28 17.21 -2.52
N LEU A 163 5.59 17.21 -1.38
CA LEU A 163 5.20 16.00 -0.68
C LEU A 163 4.23 15.15 -1.51
N GLN A 164 3.30 15.76 -2.24
CA GLN A 164 2.44 15.03 -3.19
C GLN A 164 3.29 14.33 -4.27
N ARG A 165 4.29 15.02 -4.82
CA ARG A 165 5.20 14.46 -5.84
C ARG A 165 5.99 13.28 -5.31
N GLU A 166 6.45 13.36 -4.08
CA GLU A 166 7.21 12.31 -3.42
C GLU A 166 6.34 11.10 -3.08
N LEU A 167 5.12 11.32 -2.61
CA LEU A 167 4.14 10.26 -2.35
C LEU A 167 3.77 9.50 -3.63
N ARG A 168 3.66 10.20 -4.77
CA ARG A 168 3.53 9.52 -6.08
C ARG A 168 4.70 8.57 -6.33
N GLY A 169 5.91 8.93 -5.90
CA GLY A 169 7.12 8.12 -6.00
C GLY A 169 7.06 6.80 -5.21
N ILE A 170 6.21 6.70 -4.18
CA ILE A 170 5.95 5.45 -3.45
C ILE A 170 4.60 4.81 -3.79
N GLY A 171 3.94 5.26 -4.86
CA GLY A 171 2.73 4.62 -5.39
C GLY A 171 1.40 5.24 -4.96
N PHE A 172 1.38 6.44 -4.39
CA PHE A 172 0.14 7.21 -4.20
C PHE A 172 -0.24 7.90 -5.51
N ILE A 173 -0.79 7.12 -6.44
CA ILE A 173 -1.29 7.60 -7.72
C ILE A 173 -2.73 7.12 -7.91
N PRO A 174 -3.60 7.91 -8.57
CA PRO A 174 -4.91 7.41 -8.97
C PRO A 174 -4.74 6.41 -10.11
N LEU A 175 -5.31 5.21 -9.98
CA LEU A 175 -5.34 4.20 -11.02
C LEU A 175 -6.54 4.38 -11.95
N GLU A 176 -6.32 4.09 -13.22
CA GLU A 176 -7.38 3.96 -14.21
C GLU A 176 -8.21 2.70 -13.96
N LYS A 177 -9.43 2.68 -14.53
CA LYS A 177 -10.39 1.58 -14.34
C LYS A 177 -9.83 0.22 -14.73
N SER A 178 -9.05 0.15 -15.80
CA SER A 178 -8.41 -1.08 -16.29
C SER A 178 -7.46 -1.69 -15.25
N HIS A 179 -6.66 -0.88 -14.56
CA HIS A 179 -5.76 -1.32 -13.51
C HIS A 179 -6.52 -1.75 -12.24
N LEU A 180 -7.57 -1.02 -11.87
CA LEU A 180 -8.45 -1.40 -10.75
C LEU A 180 -9.14 -2.75 -11.01
N ASP A 181 -9.64 -2.97 -12.22
CA ASP A 181 -10.26 -4.23 -12.60
C ASP A 181 -9.26 -5.39 -12.63
N GLY A 182 -8.02 -5.12 -13.04
CA GLY A 182 -6.91 -6.07 -12.96
C GLY A 182 -6.59 -6.48 -11.52
N LEU A 183 -6.44 -5.53 -10.60
CA LEU A 183 -6.25 -5.81 -9.17
C LEU A 183 -7.41 -6.61 -8.58
N ARG A 184 -8.65 -6.29 -8.96
CA ARG A 184 -9.84 -7.05 -8.56
C ARG A 184 -9.78 -8.51 -9.00
N ILE A 185 -9.45 -8.75 -10.28
CA ILE A 185 -9.34 -10.10 -10.84
C ILE A 185 -8.23 -10.87 -10.13
N LEU A 186 -7.07 -10.23 -9.95
CA LEU A 186 -5.91 -10.83 -9.28
C LEU A 186 -6.23 -11.19 -7.82
N SER A 187 -6.90 -10.31 -7.08
CA SER A 187 -7.31 -10.57 -5.68
C SER A 187 -8.21 -11.82 -5.59
N LYS A 188 -9.20 -11.93 -6.48
CA LYS A 188 -10.09 -13.10 -6.54
C LYS A 188 -9.35 -14.38 -6.94
N LYS A 189 -8.43 -14.28 -7.90
CA LYS A 189 -7.59 -15.39 -8.35
C LYS A 189 -6.74 -15.94 -7.20
N MET A 190 -6.10 -15.07 -6.43
CA MET A 190 -5.26 -15.47 -5.30
C MET A 190 -6.07 -16.17 -4.19
N ILE A 191 -7.27 -15.67 -3.89
CA ILE A 191 -8.19 -16.36 -2.97
C ILE A 191 -8.59 -17.73 -3.52
N ALA A 192 -8.87 -17.84 -4.81
CA ALA A 192 -9.26 -19.12 -5.41
C ALA A 192 -8.14 -20.17 -5.36
N MET A 193 -6.87 -19.74 -5.39
CA MET A 193 -5.71 -20.62 -5.18
C MET A 193 -5.54 -21.11 -3.74
N CYS A 194 -6.31 -20.55 -2.80
CA CYS A 194 -6.31 -20.88 -1.38
C CYS A 194 -7.46 -21.84 -0.98
N LEU A 195 -8.30 -22.24 -1.94
CA LEU A 195 -9.43 -23.15 -1.78
C LEU A 195 -9.07 -24.54 -2.30
#